data_AF-A0A2P8I3Q4-F1
#
_entry.id   AF-A0A2P8I3Q4-F1
#
_cell.length_a   1.000
_cell.length_b   1.000
_cell.length_c   1.000
_cell.angle_alpha   90.00
_cell.angle_beta   90.00
_cell.angle_gamma   90.00
#
_symmetry.space_group_name_H-M   'P 1'
#
loop_
_entity.id
_entity.type
_entity.pdbx_description
1 polymer ?
#
loop_
_entity_poly.entity_id
_entity_poly.type
_entity_poly.pdbx_seq_one_letter_code
_entity_poly.pdbx_strand_id
1 'polypeptide(L)'
;MVEEAPIRAGSGEQGELFPDSSLPDELVGYRGPAACQIAGITYRQLDYWARTGLVNPTIRSAHGSGSQRLYSFKDILVLKVVKRLLDTGVSLQNIRVAVDHLRRRGVQDLARITLFSDGTTVYECTSPEEVVDLLQGGQGVFGIAVSGAMREISGTIHDFPAERADGAEIVDAVDDELSRRRRTRAIG
;
A
#
# COMPACT_ATOMS: atom_id res chain seq x y z
N MET A 1 44.55 47.28 11.00
CA MET A 1 45.40 46.23 10.41
C MET A 1 44.59 44.94 10.54
N VAL A 2 43.61 44.72 9.63
CA VAL A 2 43.68 43.80 8.45
C VAL A 2 44.09 42.40 8.93
N GLU A 3 43.24 41.36 8.85
CA GLU A 3 42.89 40.69 7.59
C GLU A 3 41.62 39.82 7.66
N GLU A 4 40.86 39.84 6.57
CA GLU A 4 39.66 39.05 6.28
C GLU A 4 39.99 37.60 5.84
N ALA A 5 39.14 36.65 6.29
CA ALA A 5 38.69 35.37 5.71
C ALA A 5 39.64 34.45 4.88
N PRO A 6 39.34 33.13 4.86
CA PRO A 6 38.43 32.72 3.80
C PRO A 6 37.25 31.87 4.29
N ILE A 7 36.15 32.15 3.59
CA ILE A 7 34.84 31.52 3.67
C ILE A 7 35.00 30.09 3.14
N ARG A 8 34.78 29.07 3.97
CA ARG A 8 34.63 27.70 3.47
C ARG A 8 33.28 27.60 2.79
N ALA A 9 33.30 27.62 1.45
CA ALA A 9 32.16 27.29 0.61
C ALA A 9 31.63 25.91 1.02
N GLY A 10 30.41 25.88 1.56
CA GLY A 10 29.61 24.68 1.69
C GLY A 10 29.38 24.12 0.30
N SER A 11 30.07 23.03 0.00
CA SER A 11 29.93 22.30 -1.25
C SER A 11 28.54 21.68 -1.33
N GLY A 12 27.73 22.22 -2.24
CA GLY A 12 26.75 21.47 -3.01
C GLY A 12 25.59 20.90 -2.21
N GLU A 13 24.49 21.65 -2.20
CA GLU A 13 23.15 21.10 -2.33
C GLU A 13 23.10 20.24 -3.61
N GLN A 14 23.60 19.01 -3.56
CA GLN A 14 23.18 17.99 -4.50
C GLN A 14 21.84 17.49 -3.98
N GLY A 15 20.77 18.11 -4.50
CA GLY A 15 19.42 17.61 -4.36
C GLY A 15 19.40 16.10 -4.64
N GLU A 16 18.57 15.39 -3.88
CA GLU A 16 18.35 13.95 -3.98
C GLU A 16 18.13 13.55 -5.45
N LEU A 17 19.20 13.08 -6.12
CA LEU A 17 19.24 12.77 -7.55
C LEU A 17 18.49 11.48 -7.90
N PHE A 18 17.91 10.82 -6.90
CA PHE A 18 17.04 9.68 -7.05
C PHE A 18 15.90 9.88 -6.04
N PRO A 19 14.72 10.40 -6.44
CA PRO A 19 13.54 10.22 -5.61
C PRO A 19 13.42 8.71 -5.38
N ASP A 20 13.34 8.32 -4.12
CA ASP A 20 13.24 6.94 -3.67
C ASP A 20 12.15 6.23 -4.50
N SER A 21 12.58 5.51 -5.55
CA SER A 21 11.71 4.88 -6.55
C SER A 21 10.91 3.72 -5.97
N SER A 22 10.96 3.53 -4.66
CA SER A 22 10.19 2.57 -3.88
C SER A 22 8.86 3.12 -3.36
N LEU A 23 8.65 4.44 -3.39
CA LEU A 23 7.35 5.02 -3.07
C LEU A 23 6.45 4.93 -4.31
N PRO A 24 5.24 4.33 -4.21
CA PRO A 24 4.27 4.40 -5.30
C PRO A 24 4.02 5.87 -5.61
N ASP A 25 4.20 6.25 -6.88
CA ASP A 25 3.88 7.60 -7.34
C ASP A 25 2.45 7.97 -6.88
N GLU A 26 2.33 9.08 -6.16
CA GLU A 26 1.08 9.51 -5.51
C GLU A 26 -0.06 9.78 -6.51
N LEU A 27 0.25 9.84 -7.81
CA LEU A 27 -0.72 9.99 -8.89
C LEU A 27 -1.03 8.68 -9.61
N VAL A 28 -0.30 7.59 -9.34
CA VAL A 28 -0.53 6.29 -9.98
C VAL A 28 -1.59 5.49 -9.23
N GLY A 29 -2.59 5.00 -9.96
CA GLY A 29 -3.63 4.16 -9.41
C GLY A 29 -4.12 3.10 -10.38
N TYR A 30 -4.92 2.18 -9.83
CA TYR A 30 -5.43 1.01 -10.52
C TYR A 30 -6.95 1.07 -10.60
N ARG A 31 -7.49 0.69 -11.76
CA ARG A 31 -8.94 0.61 -11.95
C ARG A 31 -9.57 -0.47 -11.06
N GLY A 32 -10.87 -0.33 -10.82
CA GLY A 32 -11.66 -1.26 -10.00
C GLY A 32 -11.44 -2.75 -10.32
N PRO A 33 -11.45 -3.19 -11.59
CA PRO A 33 -11.20 -4.60 -11.94
C PRO A 33 -9.81 -5.10 -11.48
N ALA A 34 -8.76 -4.30 -11.68
CA ALA A 34 -7.41 -4.64 -11.22
C ALA A 34 -7.35 -4.69 -9.69
N ALA A 35 -7.88 -3.66 -9.02
CA ALA A 35 -7.95 -3.62 -7.55
C ALA A 35 -8.69 -4.84 -6.96
N CYS A 36 -9.80 -5.26 -7.58
CA CYS A 36 -10.54 -6.47 -7.19
C CYS A 36 -9.69 -7.73 -7.30
N GLN A 37 -8.98 -7.92 -8.43
CA GLN A 37 -8.16 -9.10 -8.66
C GLN A 37 -6.97 -9.15 -7.71
N ILE A 38 -6.24 -8.04 -7.54
CA ILE A 38 -5.06 -7.96 -6.66
C ILE A 38 -5.44 -8.18 -5.19
N ALA A 39 -6.53 -7.56 -4.71
CA ALA A 39 -7.02 -7.73 -3.35
C ALA A 39 -7.78 -9.06 -3.13
N GLY A 40 -8.15 -9.74 -4.21
CA GLY A 40 -8.94 -10.97 -4.18
C GLY A 40 -10.38 -10.76 -3.73
N ILE A 41 -11.00 -9.62 -4.05
CA ILE A 41 -12.38 -9.29 -3.68
C ILE A 41 -13.27 -9.22 -4.90
N THR A 42 -14.58 -9.36 -4.70
CA THR A 42 -15.56 -9.16 -5.76
C THR A 42 -15.80 -7.68 -6.04
N TYR A 43 -16.25 -7.37 -7.26
CA TYR A 43 -16.64 -6.00 -7.61
C TYR A 43 -17.75 -5.45 -6.71
N ARG A 44 -18.68 -6.30 -6.27
CA ARG A 44 -19.75 -5.92 -5.33
C ARG A 44 -19.21 -5.53 -3.96
N GLN A 45 -18.21 -6.26 -3.44
CA GLN A 45 -17.54 -5.88 -2.20
C GLN A 45 -16.83 -4.53 -2.34
N LEU A 46 -16.08 -4.34 -3.43
CA LEU A 46 -15.40 -3.08 -3.71
C LEU A 46 -16.40 -1.90 -3.77
N ASP A 47 -17.49 -2.04 -4.52
CA ASP A 47 -18.49 -0.99 -4.65
C ASP A 47 -19.21 -0.71 -3.33
N TYR A 48 -19.59 -1.76 -2.58
CA TYR A 48 -20.22 -1.60 -1.28
C TYR A 48 -19.30 -0.88 -0.29
N TRP A 49 -18.01 -1.24 -0.23
CA TRP A 49 -17.04 -0.60 0.66
C TRP A 49 -16.73 0.84 0.28
N ALA A 50 -16.70 1.17 -1.01
CA ALA A 50 -16.56 2.56 -1.48
C ALA A 50 -17.82 3.37 -1.14
N ARG A 51 -19.01 2.83 -1.41
CA ARG A 51 -20.28 3.53 -1.13
C ARG A 51 -20.53 3.76 0.36
N THR A 52 -20.06 2.85 1.21
CA THR A 52 -20.18 2.97 2.67
C THR A 52 -18.99 3.72 3.31
N GLY A 53 -17.98 4.11 2.53
CA GLY A 53 -16.80 4.82 3.03
C GLY A 53 -15.78 3.95 3.78
N LEU A 54 -15.95 2.62 3.79
CA LEU A 54 -14.97 1.72 4.40
C LEU A 54 -13.64 1.82 3.66
N VAL A 55 -13.63 1.71 2.34
CA VAL A 55 -12.44 1.94 1.50
C VAL A 55 -12.81 2.75 0.26
N ASN A 56 -12.30 3.99 0.19
CA ASN A 56 -12.51 4.89 -0.94
C ASN A 56 -11.24 4.96 -1.81
N PRO A 57 -11.37 5.18 -3.12
CA PRO A 57 -10.22 5.47 -3.97
C PRO A 57 -9.55 6.78 -3.55
N THR A 58 -8.22 6.77 -3.38
CA THR A 58 -7.46 7.98 -3.00
C THR A 58 -6.82 8.69 -4.19
N ILE A 59 -6.60 8.00 -5.32
CA ILE A 59 -5.99 8.59 -6.52
C ILE A 59 -7.04 9.37 -7.32
N ARG A 60 -8.20 8.75 -7.54
CA ARG A 60 -9.30 9.40 -8.26
C ARG A 60 -10.65 8.85 -7.85
N SER A 61 -11.51 9.75 -7.39
CA SER A 61 -12.93 9.46 -7.18
C SER A 61 -13.71 9.53 -8.50
N ALA A 62 -14.81 8.78 -8.59
CA ALA A 62 -15.74 8.92 -9.71
C ALA A 62 -16.62 10.16 -9.53
N HIS A 63 -16.70 11.00 -10.55
CA HIS A 63 -17.59 12.16 -10.69
C HIS A 63 -18.40 12.01 -11.99
N GLY A 64 -19.67 11.58 -11.86
CA GLY A 64 -20.58 11.42 -13.01
C GLY A 64 -20.27 10.25 -13.95
N SER A 65 -21.02 10.18 -15.05
CA SER A 65 -20.88 9.12 -16.07
C SER A 65 -19.55 9.26 -16.82
N GLY A 66 -18.81 8.16 -16.96
CA GLY A 66 -17.54 8.10 -17.71
C GLY A 66 -16.26 8.32 -16.90
N SER A 67 -16.36 8.85 -15.68
CA SER A 67 -15.22 8.95 -14.77
C SER A 67 -14.95 7.60 -14.08
N GLN A 68 -13.68 7.20 -14.03
CA GLN A 68 -13.28 5.93 -13.44
C GLN A 68 -12.56 6.14 -12.11
N ARG A 69 -12.87 5.28 -11.13
CA ARG A 69 -12.18 5.25 -9.84
C ARG A 69 -10.77 4.71 -10.05
N LEU A 70 -9.77 5.38 -9.47
CA LEU A 70 -8.40 4.90 -9.39
C LEU A 70 -8.01 4.69 -7.92
N TYR A 71 -7.59 3.48 -7.61
CA TYR A 71 -7.18 3.06 -6.27
C TYR A 71 -5.66 3.07 -6.17
N SER A 72 -5.11 3.67 -5.11
CA SER A 72 -3.66 3.65 -4.87
C SER A 72 -3.19 2.24 -4.46
N PHE A 73 -1.87 2.03 -4.46
CA PHE A 73 -1.27 0.84 -3.83
C PHE A 73 -1.76 0.66 -2.38
N LYS A 74 -1.80 1.76 -1.61
CA LYS A 74 -2.27 1.75 -0.22
C LYS A 74 -3.73 1.36 -0.12
N ASP A 75 -4.59 1.82 -1.02
CA ASP A 75 -6.00 1.41 -1.05
C ASP A 75 -6.13 -0.10 -1.25
N ILE A 76 -5.38 -0.65 -2.20
CA ILE A 76 -5.41 -2.09 -2.50
C ILE A 76 -4.90 -2.90 -1.30
N LEU A 77 -3.86 -2.42 -0.62
CA LEU A 77 -3.38 -3.01 0.63
C LEU A 77 -4.47 -3.04 1.71
N VAL A 78 -5.15 -1.90 1.92
CA VAL A 78 -6.26 -1.81 2.88
C VAL A 78 -7.42 -2.72 2.47
N LEU A 79 -7.79 -2.78 1.19
CA LEU A 79 -8.83 -3.69 0.66
C LEU A 79 -8.49 -5.16 0.99
N LYS A 80 -7.23 -5.56 0.79
CA LYS A 80 -6.77 -6.92 1.07
C LYS A 80 -6.77 -7.26 2.55
N VAL A 81 -6.40 -6.30 3.41
CA VAL A 81 -6.47 -6.47 4.88
C VAL A 81 -7.92 -6.55 5.35
N VAL A 82 -8.81 -5.68 4.85
CA VAL A 82 -10.26 -5.74 5.12
C VAL A 82 -10.82 -7.11 4.76
N LYS A 83 -10.48 -7.63 3.57
CA LYS A 83 -10.87 -8.98 3.16
C LYS A 83 -10.42 -10.02 4.18
N ARG A 84 -9.14 -10.05 4.55
CA ARG A 84 -8.60 -11.06 5.49
C ARG A 84 -9.29 -11.02 6.85
N LEU A 85 -9.58 -9.83 7.37
CA LEU A 85 -10.32 -9.67 8.62
C LEU A 85 -11.77 -10.19 8.50
N LEU A 86 -12.44 -9.93 7.37
CA LEU A 86 -13.79 -10.46 7.12
C LEU A 86 -13.80 -11.98 6.98
N ASP A 87 -12.84 -12.55 6.26
CA ASP A 87 -12.71 -13.99 6.05
C ASP A 87 -12.49 -14.75 7.38
N THR A 88 -11.90 -14.07 8.37
CA THR A 88 -11.72 -14.59 9.74
C THR A 88 -12.91 -14.34 10.68
N GLY A 89 -13.98 -13.70 10.19
CA GLY A 89 -15.21 -13.46 10.95
C GLY A 89 -15.21 -12.21 11.84
N VAL A 90 -14.26 -11.28 11.65
CA VAL A 90 -14.26 -10.01 12.39
C VAL A 90 -15.43 -9.14 11.95
N SER A 91 -16.10 -8.52 12.93
CA SER A 91 -17.21 -7.63 12.66
C SER A 91 -16.80 -6.41 11.82
N LEU A 92 -17.70 -5.94 10.96
CA LEU A 92 -17.46 -4.76 10.13
C LEU A 92 -17.15 -3.50 10.97
N GLN A 93 -17.71 -3.42 12.18
CA GLN A 93 -17.46 -2.32 13.12
C GLN A 93 -16.00 -2.29 13.55
N ASN A 94 -15.43 -3.44 13.95
CA ASN A 94 -14.03 -3.52 14.37
C ASN A 94 -13.07 -3.33 13.20
N ILE A 95 -13.46 -3.80 12.02
CA ILE A 95 -12.69 -3.58 10.79
C ILE A 95 -12.60 -2.09 10.48
N ARG A 96 -13.67 -1.31 10.66
CA ARG A 96 -13.60 0.16 10.46
C ARG A 96 -12.53 0.80 11.34
N VAL A 97 -12.48 0.42 12.62
CA VAL A 97 -11.47 0.91 13.56
C VAL A 97 -10.07 0.57 13.04
N ALA A 98 -9.82 -0.69 12.69
CA ALA A 98 -8.53 -1.13 12.15
C ALA A 98 -8.13 -0.38 10.87
N VAL A 99 -9.07 -0.17 9.94
CA VAL A 99 -8.84 0.58 8.69
C VAL A 99 -8.44 2.02 8.97
N ASP A 100 -9.09 2.68 9.93
CA ASP A 100 -8.76 4.07 10.30
C ASP A 100 -7.35 4.18 10.91
N HIS A 101 -6.86 3.14 11.59
CA HIS A 101 -5.46 3.06 12.03
C HIS A 101 -4.50 2.94 10.83
N LEU A 102 -4.75 2.04 9.89
CA LEU A 102 -3.89 1.85 8.71
C LEU A 102 -3.83 3.11 7.83
N ARG A 103 -4.95 3.81 7.68
CA ARG A 103 -5.04 5.02 6.85
C ARG A 103 -4.18 6.17 7.35
N ARG A 104 -3.98 6.29 8.66
CA ARG A 104 -3.19 7.38 9.26
C ARG A 104 -1.68 7.25 9.07
N ARG A 105 -1.19 6.09 8.60
CA ARG A 105 0.24 5.77 8.51
C ARG A 105 0.77 5.81 7.08
N GLY A 106 2.06 6.08 6.91
CA GLY A 106 2.72 5.97 5.61
C GLY A 106 2.85 4.51 5.17
N VAL A 107 3.03 4.26 3.87
CA VAL A 107 3.17 2.89 3.34
C VAL A 107 4.36 2.16 3.97
N GLN A 108 5.46 2.87 4.24
CA GLN A 108 6.65 2.29 4.89
C GLN A 108 6.38 1.84 6.33
N ASP A 109 5.56 2.58 7.07
CA ASP A 109 5.18 2.23 8.45
C ASP A 109 4.29 0.98 8.49
N LEU A 110 3.44 0.81 7.47
CA LEU A 110 2.54 -0.35 7.36
C LEU A 110 3.32 -1.67 7.29
N ALA A 111 4.55 -1.67 6.78
CA ALA A 111 5.39 -2.87 6.70
C ALA A 111 5.84 -3.41 8.07
N ARG A 112 5.65 -2.66 9.17
CA ARG A 112 5.99 -3.11 10.53
C ARG A 112 4.78 -3.56 11.34
N ILE A 113 3.58 -3.40 10.79
CA ILE A 113 2.34 -3.64 11.52
C ILE A 113 1.88 -5.08 11.38
N THR A 114 1.49 -5.66 12.50
CA THR A 114 0.68 -6.87 12.56
C THR A 114 -0.63 -6.56 13.28
N LEU A 115 -1.75 -6.78 12.62
CA LEU A 115 -3.07 -6.66 13.25
C LEU A 115 -3.41 -7.97 13.92
N PHE A 116 -3.78 -7.93 15.20
CA PHE A 116 -4.29 -9.08 15.93
C PHE A 116 -5.76 -8.93 16.20
N SER A 117 -6.51 -10.03 16.22
CA SER A 117 -7.92 -9.99 16.58
C SER A 117 -8.36 -11.24 17.32
N ASP A 118 -9.18 -11.02 18.35
CA ASP A 118 -9.89 -12.05 19.13
C ASP A 118 -11.32 -12.30 18.58
N GLY A 119 -11.68 -11.61 17.48
CA GLY A 119 -13.01 -11.63 16.86
C GLY A 119 -13.92 -10.48 17.30
N THR A 120 -13.67 -9.93 18.49
CA THR A 120 -14.43 -8.82 19.11
C THR A 120 -13.65 -7.51 19.17
N THR A 121 -12.33 -7.55 19.13
CA THR A 121 -11.43 -6.40 19.15
C THR A 121 -10.29 -6.63 18.17
N VAL A 122 -9.82 -5.55 17.53
CA VAL A 122 -8.63 -5.56 16.68
C VAL A 122 -7.55 -4.72 17.36
N TYR A 123 -6.39 -5.31 17.55
CA TYR A 123 -5.20 -4.70 18.13
C TYR A 123 -4.17 -4.48 17.04
N GLU A 124 -3.45 -3.37 17.15
CA GLU A 124 -2.31 -3.09 16.30
C GLU A 124 -1.04 -3.35 17.11
N CYS A 125 -0.20 -4.28 16.64
CA CYS A 125 1.09 -4.56 17.26
C CYS A 125 2.22 -4.19 16.29
N THR A 126 3.22 -3.50 16.81
CA THR A 126 4.42 -3.08 16.07
C THR A 126 5.71 -3.64 16.68
N SER A 127 5.61 -4.30 17.84
CA SER A 127 6.72 -4.92 18.55
C SER A 127 6.36 -6.33 19.05
N PRO A 128 7.34 -7.24 19.21
CA PRO A 128 7.10 -8.56 19.80
C PRO A 128 6.55 -8.49 21.23
N GLU A 129 6.94 -7.49 22.02
CA GLU A 129 6.49 -7.30 23.40
C GLU A 129 4.99 -7.06 23.46
N GLU A 130 4.44 -6.19 22.60
CA GLU A 130 3.00 -5.96 22.50
C GLU A 130 2.21 -7.23 22.15
N VAL A 131 2.81 -8.11 21.34
CA VAL A 131 2.21 -9.42 20.99
C VAL A 131 2.18 -10.34 22.19
N VAL A 132 3.28 -10.38 22.97
CA VAL A 132 3.36 -11.19 24.19
C VAL A 132 2.32 -10.71 25.20
N ASP A 133 2.22 -9.40 25.44
CA ASP A 133 1.26 -8.82 26.37
C ASP A 133 -0.19 -9.16 25.98
N LEU A 134 -0.50 -9.12 24.68
CA LEU A 134 -1.83 -9.51 24.18
C LEU A 134 -2.15 -10.98 24.47
N LEU A 135 -1.17 -11.88 24.30
CA LEU A 135 -1.33 -13.32 24.50
C LEU A 135 -1.37 -13.73 25.98
N GLN A 136 -0.74 -12.96 26.88
CA GLN A 136 -0.73 -13.25 28.32
C GLN A 136 -2.13 -13.31 28.94
N GLY A 137 -3.12 -12.65 28.32
CA GLY A 137 -4.53 -12.73 28.73
C GLY A 137 -5.20 -14.09 28.52
N GLY A 138 -4.52 -15.08 27.93
CA GLY A 138 -5.08 -16.43 27.67
C GLY A 138 -6.11 -16.48 26.53
N GLN A 139 -6.30 -15.37 25.82
CA GLN A 139 -7.20 -15.23 24.68
C GLN A 139 -6.59 -15.82 23.41
N GLY A 140 -7.40 -16.54 22.63
CA GLY A 140 -7.02 -16.97 21.29
C GLY A 140 -7.12 -15.80 20.31
N VAL A 141 -6.01 -15.43 19.70
CA VAL A 141 -5.96 -14.36 18.69
C VAL A 141 -5.43 -14.91 17.37
N PHE A 142 -5.87 -14.32 16.27
CA PHE A 142 -5.22 -14.51 14.98
C PHE A 142 -4.50 -13.23 14.58
N GLY A 143 -3.36 -13.38 13.91
CA GLY A 143 -2.54 -12.26 13.43
C GLY A 143 -2.59 -12.14 11.91
N ILE A 144 -2.74 -10.92 11.41
CA ILE A 144 -2.57 -10.54 10.00
C ILE A 144 -1.37 -9.60 9.92
N ALA A 145 -0.25 -10.13 9.45
CA ALA A 145 0.92 -9.32 9.12
C ALA A 145 0.64 -8.48 7.86
N VAL A 146 0.66 -7.16 8.01
CA VAL A 146 0.42 -6.23 6.89
C VAL A 146 1.58 -6.30 5.89
N SER A 147 2.79 -6.54 6.38
CA SER A 147 4.00 -6.77 5.56
C SER A 147 3.86 -7.93 4.58
N GLY A 148 3.20 -9.02 4.98
CA GLY A 148 2.92 -10.15 4.10
C GLY A 148 1.97 -9.78 2.97
N ALA A 149 0.88 -9.07 3.30
CA ALA A 149 -0.07 -8.56 2.30
C ALA A 149 0.61 -7.58 1.33
N MET A 150 1.47 -6.69 1.83
CA MET A 150 2.25 -5.75 1.02
C MET A 150 3.19 -6.46 0.05
N ARG A 151 3.90 -7.50 0.51
CA ARG A 151 4.78 -8.31 -0.35
C ARG A 151 4.03 -9.02 -1.45
N GLU A 152 2.89 -9.63 -1.12
CA GLU A 152 2.03 -10.29 -2.11
C GLU A 152 1.51 -9.33 -3.17
N ILE A 153 1.07 -8.14 -2.76
CA ILE A 153 0.59 -7.12 -3.70
C ILE A 153 1.75 -6.65 -4.59
N SER A 154 2.91 -6.32 -4.01
CA SER A 154 4.08 -5.89 -4.78
C SER A 154 4.50 -6.93 -5.82
N GLY A 155 4.32 -8.22 -5.50
CA GLY A 155 4.61 -9.34 -6.40
C GLY A 155 3.62 -9.55 -7.54
N THR A 156 2.43 -8.96 -7.52
CA THR A 156 1.41 -9.14 -8.58
C THR A 156 0.98 -7.84 -9.23
N ILE A 157 1.20 -6.70 -8.60
CA ILE A 157 0.66 -5.41 -9.03
C ILE A 157 1.23 -4.93 -10.37
N HIS A 158 2.44 -5.37 -10.71
CA HIS A 158 3.10 -5.06 -11.99
C HIS A 158 2.46 -5.75 -13.19
N ASP A 159 1.66 -6.80 -12.98
CA ASP A 159 0.91 -7.49 -14.04
C ASP A 159 -0.35 -6.73 -14.47
N PHE A 160 -0.69 -5.65 -13.76
CA PHE A 160 -1.92 -4.89 -13.98
C PHE A 160 -1.63 -3.51 -14.55
N PRO A 161 -2.47 -3.02 -15.49
CA PRO A 161 -2.32 -1.69 -16.04
C PRO A 161 -2.54 -0.65 -14.94
N ALA A 162 -1.49 0.13 -14.69
CA ALA A 162 -1.52 1.29 -13.84
C ALA A 162 -1.92 2.52 -14.67
N GLU A 163 -2.55 3.52 -14.05
CA GLU A 163 -2.95 4.76 -14.69
C GLU A 163 -2.61 5.97 -13.83
N ARG A 164 -2.11 7.03 -14.46
CA ARG A 164 -1.88 8.28 -13.75
C ARG A 164 -3.16 9.12 -13.66
N ALA A 165 -3.35 9.78 -12.53
CA ALA A 165 -4.43 10.73 -12.28
C ALA A 165 -4.45 11.90 -13.28
N ASP A 166 -3.27 12.39 -13.64
CA ASP A 166 -3.02 13.52 -14.54
C ASP A 166 -3.15 13.19 -16.04
N GLY A 167 -3.34 11.91 -16.37
CA GLY A 167 -3.44 11.44 -17.76
C GLY A 167 -2.11 11.39 -18.51
N ALA A 168 -0.98 11.63 -17.83
CA ALA A 168 0.33 11.40 -18.42
C ALA A 168 0.55 9.89 -18.66
N GLU A 169 1.36 9.56 -19.66
CA GLU A 169 1.77 8.19 -19.90
C GLU A 169 2.66 7.72 -18.74
N ILE A 170 2.43 6.50 -18.26
CA ILE A 170 3.38 5.83 -17.39
C ILE A 170 4.54 5.42 -18.29
N VAL A 171 5.62 6.20 -18.24
CA VAL A 171 6.92 5.73 -18.73
C VAL A 171 7.33 4.59 -17.81
N ASP A 172 7.10 3.35 -18.26
CA ASP A 172 7.79 2.20 -17.69
C ASP A 172 9.27 2.55 -17.65
N ALA A 173 9.85 2.52 -16.45
CA ALA A 173 11.28 2.72 -16.25
C ALA A 173 12.00 1.64 -17.07
N VAL A 174 12.32 2.02 -18.30
CA VAL A 174 13.11 1.37 -19.34
C VAL A 174 13.33 -0.10 -19.07
N ASP A 175 12.62 -0.97 -19.81
CA ASP A 175 12.89 -2.42 -19.92
C ASP A 175 14.40 -2.63 -19.95
N ASP A 176 14.95 -2.97 -18.77
CA ASP A 176 16.38 -3.00 -18.52
C ASP A 176 16.97 -3.98 -19.54
N GLU A 177 17.92 -3.52 -20.34
CA GLU A 177 18.62 -4.31 -21.36
C GLU A 177 19.10 -5.66 -20.76
N LEU A 178 19.35 -5.71 -19.45
CA LEU A 178 19.66 -6.92 -18.70
C LEU A 178 18.49 -7.94 -18.59
N SER A 179 17.26 -7.46 -18.39
CA SER A 179 16.03 -8.28 -18.36
C SER A 179 15.72 -8.89 -19.73
N ARG A 180 15.98 -8.13 -20.80
CA ARG A 180 15.86 -8.59 -22.19
C ARG A 180 16.90 -9.68 -22.51
N ARG A 181 18.13 -9.54 -21.99
CA ARG A 181 19.21 -10.54 -22.12
C ARG A 181 19.00 -11.82 -21.31
N ARG A 182 18.31 -11.74 -20.16
CA ARG A 182 17.98 -12.94 -19.36
C ARG A 182 16.92 -13.81 -20.03
N ARG A 183 15.89 -13.19 -20.64
CA ARG A 183 14.88 -13.92 -21.44
C ARG A 183 15.48 -14.64 -22.64
N THR A 184 16.50 -14.07 -23.28
CA THR A 184 17.18 -14.69 -24.44
C THR A 184 18.17 -15.79 -24.07
N ARG A 185 18.65 -15.87 -22.81
CA ARG A 185 19.53 -16.96 -22.35
C ARG A 185 18.81 -18.16 -21.76
N ALA A 186 17.52 -18.03 -21.41
CA ALA A 186 16.72 -19.13 -20.86
C ALA A 186 16.07 -20.04 -21.92
N ILE A 187 16.27 -19.75 -23.21
CA ILE A 187 15.74 -20.51 -24.36
C ILE A 187 16.90 -21.24 -25.09
N GLY A 188 17.93 -21.66 -24.35
CA GLY A 188 19.05 -22.45 -24.85
C GLY A 188 19.12 -23.79 -24.14
#